data_AF-A0A7W7IY32-F1
#
_entry.id   AF-A0A7W7IY32-F1
#
_cell.length_a   1.000
_cell.length_b   1.000
_cell.length_c   1.000
_cell.angle_alpha   90.00
_cell.angle_beta   90.00
_cell.angle_gamma   90.00
#
_symmetry.space_group_name_H-M   'P 1'
#
loop_
_entity.id
_entity.type
_entity.pdbx_description
1 polymer ?
#
loop_
_entity_poly.entity_id
_entity_poly.type
_entity_poly.pdbx_seq_one_letter_code
_entity_poly.pdbx_strand_id
1 'polypeptide(L)' 'MEKITSKKSLMLLSVGIFIIAASLIIPHFIKISDLSRGLIVGMGLGMLLLALSPKRI' A
#
# COMPACT_ATOMS: atom_id res chain seq x y z
N MET A 1 -11.14 -15.11 -11.30
CA MET A 1 -10.12 -14.35 -10.54
C MET A 1 -8.76 -14.86 -10.98
N GLU A 2 -7.96 -14.00 -11.59
CA GLU A 2 -6.58 -14.34 -11.99
C GLU A 2 -5.75 -14.62 -10.72
N LYS A 3 -4.96 -15.70 -10.71
CA LYS A 3 -4.05 -16.01 -9.60
C LYS A 3 -2.92 -14.98 -9.58
N ILE A 4 -2.65 -14.37 -8.42
CA ILE A 4 -1.56 -13.41 -8.28
C ILE A 4 -0.25 -14.20 -8.25
N THR A 5 0.61 -13.99 -9.24
CA THR A 5 1.94 -14.61 -9.29
C THR A 5 2.86 -13.99 -8.25
N SER A 6 3.89 -14.73 -7.84
CA SER A 6 4.87 -14.25 -6.85
C SER A 6 5.50 -12.90 -7.25
N LYS A 7 5.73 -12.66 -8.55
CA LYS A 7 6.25 -11.39 -9.08
C LYS A 7 5.25 -10.23 -8.88
N LYS A 8 3.97 -10.43 -9.20
CA LYS A 8 2.92 -9.42 -9.00
C LYS A 8 2.74 -9.11 -7.50
N SER A 9 2.80 -10.14 -6.64
CA SER A 9 2.74 -9.97 -5.18
C SER A 9 3.92 -9.14 -4.64
N LEU A 10 5.14 -9.44 -5.07
CA LEU A 10 6.33 -8.67 -4.67
C LEU A 10 6.23 -7.21 -5.10
N MET A 11 5.71 -6.95 -6.30
CA MET A 11 5.51 -5.60 -6.82
C MET A 11 4.45 -4.83 -6.01
N LEU A 12 3.32 -5.45 -5.69
CA LEU A 12 2.31 -4.87 -4.79
C LEU A 12 2.88 -4.57 -3.41
N LEU A 13 3.70 -5.48 -2.87
CA LEU A 13 4.30 -5.32 -1.55
C LEU A 13 5.28 -4.13 -1.55
N SER A 14 6.13 -4.02 -2.57
CA SER A 14 7.06 -2.89 -2.72
C SER A 14 6.33 -1.56 -2.83
N VAL A 15 5.27 -1.49 -3.64
CA VAL A 15 4.48 -0.26 -3.82
C VAL A 15 3.71 0.09 -2.55
N GLY A 16 3.13 -0.90 -1.86
CA GLY A 16 2.41 -0.70 -0.60
C GLY A 16 3.30 -0.11 0.50
N ILE A 17 4.51 -0.67 0.67
CA ILE A 17 5.50 -0.13 1.62
C ILE A 17 5.88 1.31 1.26
N PHE A 18 6.13 1.58 -0.02
CA PHE A 18 6.49 2.92 -0.48
C PHE A 18 5.40 3.95 -0.19
N ILE A 19 4.13 3.62 -0.46
CA ILE A 19 3.00 4.51 -0.19
C ILE A 19 2.86 4.79 1.31
N ILE A 20 3.02 3.77 2.17
CA ILE A 20 2.96 3.95 3.62
C ILE A 20 4.09 4.86 4.10
N ALA A 21 5.32 4.62 3.64
CA ALA A 21 6.46 5.45 3.98
C ALA A 21 6.26 6.92 3.56
N ALA A 22 5.78 7.15 2.33
CA ALA A 22 5.45 8.47 1.83
C ALA A 22 4.35 9.14 2.68
N SER A 23 3.33 8.38 3.10
CA SER A 23 2.24 8.88 3.96
C SER A 23 2.71 9.28 5.36
N LEU A 24 3.82 8.72 5.84
CA LEU A 24 4.43 9.11 7.11
C LEU A 24 5.32 10.35 6.97
N ILE A 25 6.03 10.47 5.85
CA ILE A 25 7.05 11.51 5.63
C ILE A 25 6.44 12.83 5.11
N ILE A 26 5.56 12.77 4.10
CA ILE A 26 5.01 13.97 3.45
C ILE A 26 4.26 14.91 4.42
N PRO A 27 3.46 14.42 5.39
CA PRO A 27 2.77 15.30 6.34
C PRO A 27 3.70 16.12 7.24
N HIS A 28 4.98 15.75 7.33
CA HIS A 28 5.97 16.53 8.07
C HIS A 28 6.32 17.84 7.35
N PHE A 29 6.23 17.85 6.01
CA PHE A 29 6.61 18.99 5.18
C PHE A 29 5.40 19.81 4.71
N ILE A 30 4.25 19.17 4.53
CA ILE A 30 3.05 19.79 3.96
C ILE A 30 1.84 19.38 4.79
N LYS A 31 0.99 20.35 5.14
CA LYS A 31 -0.26 20.09 5.84
C LYS A 31 -1.25 19.44 4.88
N ILE A 32 -1.53 18.16 5.09
CA ILE A 32 -2.50 17.38 4.32
C ILE A 32 -3.75 17.17 5.19
N SER A 33 -4.93 17.10 4.60
CA SER A 33 -6.17 16.87 5.38
C SER A 33 -6.17 15.47 5.99
N ASP A 34 -6.76 15.33 7.18
CA ASP A 34 -6.81 14.04 7.87
C ASP A 34 -7.49 12.95 7.03
N LEU A 35 -8.51 13.32 6.24
CA LEU A 35 -9.17 12.42 5.31
C LEU A 35 -8.21 11.91 4.23
N SER A 36 -7.47 12.81 3.57
CA SER A 36 -6.52 12.43 2.53
C SER A 36 -5.39 11.55 3.07
N ARG A 37 -4.89 11.85 4.28
CA ARG A 37 -3.89 11.03 4.96
C ARG A 37 -4.43 9.63 5.24
N GLY A 38 -5.65 9.53 5.78
CA GLY A 38 -6.31 8.26 6.04
C GLY A 38 -6.51 7.41 4.78
N LEU A 39 -6.93 8.03 3.67
CA LEU A 39 -7.10 7.35 2.39
C LEU A 39 -5.77 6.79 1.84
N ILE A 40 -4.69 7.57 1.92
CA ILE A 40 -3.36 7.15 1.44
C ILE A 40 -2.84 5.97 2.28
N VAL A 41 -2.93 6.06 3.61
CA VAL A 41 -2.54 4.95 4.51
C VAL A 41 -3.39 3.72 4.23
N GLY A 42 -4.71 3.89 4.09
CA GLY A 42 -5.65 2.81 3.79
C GLY A 42 -5.34 2.11 2.47
N MET A 43 -5.01 2.85 1.40
CA MET A 43 -4.57 2.27 0.13
C MET A 43 -3.29 1.45 0.28
N GLY A 44 -2.29 1.99 1.00
CA GLY A 44 -1.04 1.27 1.26
C GLY A 44 -1.26 -0.05 2.01
N LEU A 45 -2.09 -0.04 3.06
CA LEU A 45 -2.47 -1.24 3.81
C LEU A 45 -3.27 -2.23 2.94
N GLY A 46 -4.21 -1.75 2.13
CA GLY A 46 -4.97 -2.57 1.20
C GLY A 46 -4.07 -3.31 0.20
N MET A 47 -3.06 -2.63 -0.34
CA MET A 47 -2.06 -3.24 -1.22
C MET A 47 -1.23 -4.32 -0.50
N LEU A 48 -0.83 -4.10 0.75
CA LEU A 48 -0.12 -5.10 1.54
C LEU A 48 -0.99 -6.34 1.80
N LEU A 49 -2.26 -6.15 2.14
CA LEU A 49 -3.20 -7.26 2.34
C LEU A 49 -3.43 -8.07 1.07
N LEU A 50 -3.56 -7.40 -0.08
CA LEU A 50 -3.67 -8.07 -1.38
C LEU A 50 -2.39 -8.83 -1.75
N ALA A 51 -1.22 -8.27 -1.45
CA ALA A 51 0.06 -8.94 -1.68
C ALA A 51 0.23 -10.18 -0.81
N LEU A 52 -0.21 -10.11 0.45
CA LEU A 52 -0.04 -11.17 1.45
C LEU A 52 -1.15 -12.22 1.42
N SER A 53 -2.29 -11.93 0.78
CA SER A 53 -3.47 -12.78 0.77
C SER A 53 -3.15 -14.23 0.36
N PRO A 54 -3.81 -15.24 0.99
CA PRO A 54 -3.52 -16.66 0.78
C PRO A 54 -3.85 -17.20 -0.61
N LYS A 55 -4.47 -16.40 -1.50
CA LYS A 55 -4.63 -16.72 -2.93
C LYS A 55 -3.30 -16.66 -3.70
N ARG A 56 -2.21 -17.04 -3.04
CA ARG A 56 -0.93 -17.39 -3.63
C ARG A 56 -1.03 -18.84 -4.05
N ILE A 57 -0.80 -19.08 -5.35
CA ILE A 57 -0.87 -20.35 -6.10
C ILE A 57 -2.17 -20.53 -6.89
#